data_AF-A0AAW5YWP8-F1
#
_entry.id   AF-A0AAW5YWP8-F1
#
_cell.length_a   1.000
_cell.length_b   1.000
_cell.length_c   1.000
_cell.angle_alpha   90.00
_cell.angle_beta   90.00
_cell.angle_gamma   90.00
#
_symmetry.space_group_name_H-M   'P 1'
#
loop_
_entity.id
_entity.type
_entity.pdbx_description
1 polymer ?
#
loop_
_entity_poly.entity_id
_entity_poly.type
_entity_poly.pdbx_seq_one_letter_code
_entity_poly.pdbx_strand_id
1 'polypeptide(L)'
;MLLEDFLQLMADLGGQNVLYLQVQDQTLPLSKFVLAREDCQLLCGGQAMTLAKFRQLTGKGSKSIPLSFCWQKKEIPVYGVQILPAEGKIICK
;
A
#
# COMPACT_ATOMS: atom_id res chain seq x y z
N MET A 1 -0.37 5.28 -9.59
CA MET A 1 -1.09 6.35 -8.85
C MET A 1 -0.08 7.18 -8.06
N LEU A 2 -0.41 8.40 -7.65
CA LEU A 2 0.47 9.16 -6.75
C LEU A 2 0.29 8.67 -5.32
N LEU A 3 1.34 8.80 -4.50
CA LEU A 3 1.31 8.43 -3.08
C LEU A 3 0.23 9.21 -2.31
N GLU A 4 0.06 10.49 -2.62
CA GLU A 4 -0.95 11.34 -1.97
C GLU A 4 -2.38 10.87 -2.24
N ASP A 5 -2.70 10.50 -3.49
CA ASP A 5 -4.00 9.94 -3.86
C ASP A 5 -4.29 8.67 -3.05
N PHE A 6 -3.29 7.79 -2.94
CA PHE A 6 -3.40 6.56 -2.18
C PHE A 6 -3.63 6.82 -0.69
N LEU A 7 -2.91 7.79 -0.10
CA LEU A 7 -3.10 8.18 1.30
C LEU A 7 -4.47 8.81 1.54
N GLN A 8 -4.98 9.62 0.62
CA GLN A 8 -6.32 10.20 0.69
C GLN A 8 -7.41 9.12 0.68
N LEU A 9 -7.30 8.12 -0.22
CA LEU A 9 -8.23 6.98 -0.28
C LEU A 9 -8.33 6.22 1.05
N MET A 10 -7.26 6.24 1.85
CA MET A 10 -7.19 5.52 3.12
C MET A 10 -7.31 6.43 4.34
N ALA A 11 -7.55 7.74 4.19
CA ALA A 11 -7.44 8.71 5.28
C ALA A 11 -8.33 8.37 6.49
N ASP A 12 -9.57 7.96 6.23
CA ASP A 12 -10.57 7.67 7.26
C ASP A 12 -10.52 6.23 7.81
N LEU A 13 -9.59 5.41 7.31
CA LEU A 13 -9.48 4.02 7.74
C LEU A 13 -8.71 3.90 9.06
N GLY A 14 -9.12 2.94 9.89
CA GLY A 14 -8.45 2.61 11.15
C GLY A 14 -7.00 2.18 10.94
N GLY A 15 -6.10 2.60 11.83
CA GLY A 15 -4.66 2.32 11.72
C GLY A 15 -4.28 0.84 11.82
N GLN A 16 -5.17 0.02 12.41
CA GLN A 16 -5.02 -1.43 12.54
C GLN A 16 -5.25 -2.20 11.25
N ASN A 17 -5.84 -1.57 10.22
CA ASN A 17 -6.03 -2.23 8.94
C ASN A 17 -4.67 -2.60 8.33
N VAL A 18 -4.58 -3.75 7.70
CA VAL A 18 -3.35 -4.27 7.08
C VAL A 18 -3.45 -4.27 5.55
N LEU A 19 -2.32 -3.98 4.92
CA LEU A 19 -2.21 -3.78 3.47
C LEU A 19 -1.87 -5.09 2.75
N TYR A 20 -2.63 -5.39 1.69
CA TYR A 20 -2.43 -6.51 0.80
C TYR A 20 -2.46 -6.05 -0.66
N LEU A 21 -1.82 -6.84 -1.52
CA LEU A 21 -1.88 -6.74 -2.97
C LEU A 21 -2.56 -8.00 -3.50
N GLN A 22 -3.58 -7.82 -4.34
CA GLN A 22 -4.15 -8.93 -5.09
C GLN A 22 -3.45 -9.01 -6.46
N VAL A 23 -2.89 -10.17 -6.77
CA VAL A 23 -2.34 -10.48 -8.09
C VAL A 23 -2.97 -11.77 -8.56
N GLN A 24 -3.76 -11.72 -9.63
CA GLN A 24 -4.58 -12.85 -10.08
C GLN A 24 -5.45 -13.37 -8.91
N ASP A 25 -5.28 -14.63 -8.52
CA ASP A 25 -6.02 -15.27 -7.43
C ASP A 25 -5.25 -15.27 -6.09
N GLN A 26 -4.11 -14.56 -6.01
CA GLN A 26 -3.28 -14.51 -4.80
C GLN A 26 -3.46 -13.19 -4.06
N THR A 27 -3.63 -13.28 -2.74
CA THR A 27 -3.61 -12.11 -1.84
C THR A 27 -2.28 -12.10 -1.10
N LEU A 28 -1.41 -11.18 -1.47
CA LEU A 28 -0.03 -11.10 -1.02
C LEU A 28 0.13 -9.96 0.00
N PRO A 29 0.82 -10.19 1.13
CA PRO A 29 0.97 -9.16 2.15
C PRO A 29 1.98 -8.10 1.73
N LEU A 30 1.56 -6.84 1.68
CA LEU A 30 2.44 -5.70 1.48
C LEU A 30 3.22 -5.46 2.77
N SER A 31 4.50 -5.80 2.76
CA SER A 31 5.30 -5.94 3.99
C SER A 31 6.31 -4.81 4.18
N LYS A 32 6.71 -4.14 3.09
CA LYS A 32 7.77 -3.14 3.11
C LYS A 32 7.41 -1.96 2.21
N PHE A 33 7.71 -0.76 2.70
CA PHE A 33 7.67 0.48 1.92
C PHE A 33 9.09 0.98 1.70
N VAL A 34 9.37 1.42 0.48
CA VAL A 34 10.63 2.06 0.09
C VAL A 34 10.29 3.43 -0.46
N LEU A 35 10.90 4.46 0.13
CA LEU A 35 10.78 5.83 -0.33
C LEU A 35 12.12 6.25 -0.94
N ALA A 36 12.12 6.56 -2.23
CA ALA A 36 13.25 7.19 -2.89
C ALA A 36 12.97 8.68 -3.14
N ARG A 37 13.88 9.34 -3.86
CA ARG A 37 13.78 10.77 -4.13
C ARG A 37 12.62 11.11 -5.07
N GLU A 38 12.37 10.25 -6.06
CA GLU A 38 11.44 10.50 -7.16
C GLU A 38 10.31 9.47 -7.26
N ASP A 39 10.42 8.33 -6.54
CA ASP A 39 9.40 7.28 -6.52
C ASP A 39 9.24 6.68 -5.12
N CYS A 40 8.19 5.89 -4.95
CA CYS A 40 8.02 5.03 -3.80
C CYS A 40 7.41 3.69 -4.18
N GLN A 41 7.72 2.66 -3.39
CA GLN A 41 7.39 1.28 -3.72
C GLN A 41 6.82 0.56 -2.50
N LEU A 42 5.72 -0.17 -2.70
CA LEU A 42 5.16 -1.14 -1.75
C LEU A 42 5.52 -2.55 -2.21
N LEU A 43 6.31 -3.26 -1.39
CA LEU A 43 6.85 -4.57 -1.71
C LEU A 43 6.12 -5.68 -0.95
N CYS A 44 5.80 -6.76 -1.66
CA CYS A 44 5.28 -7.98 -1.05
C CYS A 44 6.36 -8.71 -0.21
N GLY A 45 5.94 -9.33 0.89
CA GLY A 45 6.84 -10.08 1.79
C GLY A 45 6.10 -11.13 2.62
N GLY A 46 6.54 -11.39 3.86
CA GLY A 46 5.95 -12.42 4.72
C GLY A 46 4.87 -11.92 5.70
N GLN A 47 4.82 -10.63 6.02
CA GLN A 47 3.91 -10.08 7.02
C GLN A 47 3.36 -8.72 6.58
N ALA A 48 2.02 -8.63 6.51
CA ALA A 48 1.35 -7.41 6.09
C ALA A 48 1.65 -6.25 7.06
N MET A 49 1.96 -5.09 6.49
CA MET A 49 2.14 -3.86 7.21
C MET A 49 0.78 -3.25 7.56
N THR A 50 0.69 -2.69 8.76
CA THR A 50 -0.49 -1.92 9.17
C THR A 50 -0.49 -0.54 8.52
N LEU A 51 -1.69 0.00 8.34
CA LEU A 51 -1.89 1.34 7.82
C LEU A 51 -1.26 2.40 8.73
N ALA A 52 -1.28 2.20 10.06
CA ALA A 52 -0.57 3.06 11.00
C ALA A 52 0.94 3.11 10.71
N LYS A 53 1.57 1.95 10.51
CA LYS A 53 2.99 1.87 10.16
C LYS A 53 3.27 2.49 8.79
N PHE A 54 2.41 2.27 7.81
CA PHE A 54 2.54 2.89 6.49
C PHE A 54 2.46 4.42 6.55
N ARG A 55 1.50 4.98 7.29
CA ARG A 55 1.38 6.43 7.54
C ARG A 55 2.61 6.99 8.25
N GLN A 56 3.15 6.26 9.23
CA GLN A 56 4.38 6.66 9.91
C GLN A 56 5.58 6.73 8.95
N LEU A 57 5.70 5.78 8.02
CA LEU A 57 6.80 5.73 7.06
C LEU A 57 6.68 6.77 5.93
N THR A 58 5.45 7.17 5.58
CA THR A 58 5.19 8.18 4.54
C THR A 58 5.30 9.62 5.07
N GLY A 59 5.14 9.82 6.39
CA GLY A 59 5.31 11.13 7.04
C GLY A 59 4.19 12.13 6.72
N LYS A 60 4.35 13.40 7.15
CA LYS A 60 3.35 14.48 6.96
C LYS A 60 3.43 15.19 5.59
N GLY A 61 4.28 14.72 4.69
CA GLY A 61 4.55 15.39 3.41
C GLY A 61 4.67 14.36 2.30
N SER A 62 3.55 13.77 1.91
CA SER A 62 3.48 13.01 0.67
C SER A 62 3.67 13.98 -0.48
N LYS A 63 4.88 14.02 -1.03
CA LYS A 63 5.14 14.64 -2.33
C LYS A 63 4.26 13.95 -3.37
N SER A 64 3.95 14.64 -4.46
CA SER A 64 3.37 14.05 -5.67
C SER A 64 4.39 13.12 -6.36
N ILE A 65 4.75 12.04 -5.68
CA ILE A 65 5.64 10.98 -6.17
C ILE A 65 4.81 9.75 -6.57
N PRO A 66 5.16 9.07 -7.66
CA PRO A 66 4.52 7.82 -8.04
C PRO A 66 4.68 6.74 -6.98
N LEU A 67 3.58 6.05 -6.70
CA LEU A 67 3.55 4.82 -5.91
C LEU A 67 3.40 3.62 -6.84
N SER A 68 4.35 2.69 -6.75
CA SER A 68 4.31 1.40 -7.42
C SER A 68 4.18 0.25 -6.41
N PHE A 69 3.59 -0.85 -6.86
CA PHE A 69 3.45 -2.08 -6.08
C PHE A 69 4.33 -3.13 -6.73
N CYS A 70 5.16 -3.83 -5.96
CA CYS A 70 6.06 -4.82 -6.53
C CYS A 70 5.94 -6.19 -5.87
N TRP A 71 5.99 -7.21 -6.72
CA TRP A 71 6.09 -8.61 -6.35
C TRP A 71 7.13 -9.30 -7.23
N GLN A 72 8.05 -10.05 -6.63
CA GLN A 72 9.13 -10.76 -7.35
C GLN A 72 9.92 -9.88 -8.34
N LYS A 73 10.25 -8.65 -7.93
CA LYS A 73 10.96 -7.64 -8.76
C LYS A 73 10.19 -7.15 -9.99
N LYS A 74 8.89 -7.43 -10.08
CA LYS A 74 8.00 -6.89 -11.12
C LYS A 74 7.06 -5.86 -10.51
N GLU A 75 6.84 -4.79 -11.25
CA GLU A 75 5.79 -3.84 -10.94
C GLU A 75 4.43 -4.43 -11.31
N ILE A 76 3.49 -4.29 -10.38
CA ILE A 76 2.11 -4.74 -10.51
C ILE A 76 1.25 -3.49 -10.63
N PRO A 77 0.48 -3.35 -11.71
CA PRO A 77 -0.43 -2.24 -11.84
C PRO A 77 -1.57 -2.41 -10.82
N VAL A 78 -1.87 -1.32 -10.11
CA VAL A 78 -3.00 -1.22 -9.17
C VAL A 78 -3.90 -0.10 -9.67
N TYR A 79 -5.16 -0.45 -9.92
CA TYR A 79 -6.22 0.40 -10.44
C TYR A 79 -7.27 0.75 -9.37
N GLY A 80 -7.25 0.06 -8.23
CA GLY A 80 -8.21 0.31 -7.16
C GLY A 80 -7.83 -0.30 -5.82
N VAL A 81 -8.68 -0.03 -4.83
CA VAL A 81 -8.53 -0.53 -3.47
C VAL A 81 -9.88 -1.07 -3.01
N GLN A 82 -9.89 -2.31 -2.55
CA GLN A 82 -11.02 -2.93 -1.87
C GLN A 82 -10.79 -2.90 -0.36
N ILE A 83 -11.72 -2.31 0.38
CA ILE A 83 -11.66 -2.22 1.84
C ILE A 83 -12.58 -3.29 2.42
N LEU A 84 -12.07 -4.11 3.33
CA LEU A 84 -12.81 -5.15 4.04
C LEU A 84 -12.76 -4.88 5.55
N PRO A 85 -13.64 -4.00 6.07
CA PRO A 85 -13.56 -3.52 7.45
C PRO A 85 -13.68 -4.63 8.50
N ALA A 86 -14.54 -5.63 8.25
CA ALA A 86 -14.76 -6.76 9.16
C ALA A 86 -13.51 -7.64 9.33
N GLU A 87 -12.62 -7.65 8.34
CA GLU A 87 -11.38 -8.42 8.34
C GLU A 87 -10.16 -7.57 8.69
N GLY A 88 -10.32 -6.25 8.81
CA GLY A 88 -9.21 -5.31 8.98
C GLY A 88 -8.25 -5.31 7.79
N LYS A 89 -8.73 -5.56 6.56
CA LYS A 89 -7.88 -5.68 5.36
C LYS A 89 -8.16 -4.59 4.34
N ILE A 90 -7.09 -4.16 3.69
CA ILE A 90 -7.12 -3.28 2.52
C ILE A 90 -6.41 -4.02 1.40
N ILE A 91 -7.12 -4.30 0.31
CA ILE A 91 -6.64 -5.08 -0.83
C ILE A 91 -6.47 -4.16 -2.03
N CYS A 92 -5.23 -3.97 -2.47
CA CYS A 92 -4.88 -3.21 -3.68
C CYS A 92 -5.06 -4.12 -4.90
N LYS A 93 -5.80 -3.68 -5.93
CA LYS A 93 -6.11 -4.46 -7.15
C LYS A 93 -5.78 -3.70 -8.41
#